data_AF-A0A7C7GBI2-F1
#
_entry.id   AF-A0A7C7GBI2-F1
#
_cell.length_a   1.000
_cell.length_b   1.000
_cell.length_c   1.000
_cell.angle_alpha   90.00
_cell.angle_beta   90.00
_cell.angle_gamma   90.00
#
_symmetry.space_group_name_H-M   'P 1'
#
loop_
_entity.id
_entity.type
_entity.pdbx_description
1 polymer ?
#
loop_
_entity_poly.entity_id
_entity_poly.type
_entity_poly.pdbx_seq_one_letter_code
_entity_poly.pdbx_strand_id
1 'polypeptide(L)'
;MDDECPKCAPPGLPAWMGTFADLMSLLMCFFVLLLSFAVMDADKFKQIAGSMKAAFGVQKQIEAESIPMGTSVVKQEFSHGTPDPTPLDQIRQQSAEDPKEAQMSQKGGGAADAESMQQMMQAMAQAQAEDKAQELREALKEEVEDGTISVDVEGAKVIIRVNEQGSFSSGGADLNEDFIPVMDTIVLALKDSTGKIVVTGHTDDIPISTERYRSNWELSAARAV
;
A
#
# COMPACT_ATOMS: atom_id res chain seq x y z
N MET A 1 -88.55 -5.14 14.20
CA MET A 1 -87.42 -5.99 13.80
C MET A 1 -86.40 -4.99 13.35
N ASP A 2 -85.66 -4.44 14.30
CA ASP A 2 -84.78 -3.30 14.04
C ASP A 2 -83.50 -3.56 14.84
N ASP A 3 -82.76 -4.57 14.39
CA ASP A 3 -81.43 -4.88 14.88
C ASP A 3 -80.45 -3.84 14.31
N GLU A 4 -80.05 -2.92 15.18
CA GLU A 4 -79.08 -1.87 14.92
C GLU A 4 -77.68 -2.47 14.73
N CYS A 5 -77.18 -2.43 13.49
CA CYS A 5 -75.85 -2.90 13.12
C CYS A 5 -74.76 -2.02 13.78
N PRO A 6 -73.75 -2.58 14.48
CA PRO A 6 -72.70 -1.77 15.11
C PRO A 6 -71.85 -1.05 14.06
N LYS A 7 -71.65 0.26 14.24
CA LYS A 7 -70.81 1.10 13.36
C LYS A 7 -69.41 0.50 13.19
N CYS A 8 -69.04 0.22 11.94
CA CYS A 8 -67.69 -0.24 11.58
C CYS A 8 -66.62 0.77 12.01
N ALA A 9 -65.46 0.28 12.44
CA ALA A 9 -64.28 1.10 12.71
C ALA A 9 -63.84 1.87 11.46
N PRO A 10 -63.29 3.10 11.60
CA PRO A 10 -62.86 3.89 10.47
C PRO A 10 -61.79 3.14 9.66
N PRO A 11 -61.74 3.33 8.33
CA PRO A 11 -60.72 2.70 7.50
C PRO A 11 -59.33 3.09 8.00
N GLY A 12 -58.52 2.09 8.34
CA GLY A 12 -57.14 2.28 8.79
C GLY A 12 -56.22 2.75 7.67
N LEU A 13 -55.00 3.14 8.03
CA LEU A 13 -53.97 3.52 7.06
C LEU A 13 -53.65 2.35 6.11
N PRO A 14 -53.42 2.63 4.82
CA PRO A 14 -53.17 1.58 3.84
C PRO A 14 -51.80 0.92 4.09
N ALA A 15 -51.76 -0.41 3.97
CA ALA A 15 -50.60 -1.22 4.35
C ALA A 15 -49.29 -0.86 3.62
N TRP A 16 -49.37 -0.31 2.41
CA TRP A 16 -48.20 0.10 1.61
C TRP A 16 -47.46 1.32 2.18
N MET A 17 -48.13 2.12 3.02
CA MET A 17 -47.52 3.32 3.59
C MET A 17 -46.44 2.96 4.62
N GLY A 18 -46.58 1.83 5.31
CA GLY A 18 -45.58 1.34 6.25
C GLY A 18 -44.28 0.94 5.57
N THR A 19 -44.35 0.20 4.46
CA THR A 19 -43.17 -0.23 3.70
C THR A 19 -42.50 0.94 2.98
N PHE A 20 -43.27 1.94 2.55
CA PHE A 20 -42.73 3.18 2.01
C PHE A 20 -41.95 3.99 3.05
N ALA A 21 -42.50 4.14 4.26
CA ALA A 21 -41.83 4.84 5.36
C ALA A 21 -40.54 4.13 5.82
N ASP A 22 -40.54 2.80 5.79
CA ASP A 22 -39.36 1.98 6.10
C ASP A 22 -38.23 2.18 5.06
N LEU A 23 -38.56 2.16 3.75
CA LEU A 23 -37.59 2.42 2.69
C LEU A 23 -36.99 3.84 2.77
N MET A 24 -37.82 4.85 3.03
CA MET A 24 -37.33 6.23 3.20
C MET A 24 -36.40 6.39 4.41
N SER A 25 -36.67 5.67 5.51
CA SER A 25 -35.84 5.69 6.72
C SER A 25 -34.51 4.97 6.50
N LEU A 26 -34.52 3.84 5.79
CA LEU A 26 -33.29 3.14 5.39
C LEU A 26 -32.42 4.00 4.46
N LEU A 27 -33.04 4.70 3.52
CA LEU A 27 -32.33 5.61 2.61
C LEU A 27 -31.72 6.81 3.37
N MET A 28 -32.45 7.41 4.32
CA MET A 28 -31.90 8.46 5.19
C MET A 28 -30.71 7.93 6.01
N CYS A 29 -30.86 6.77 6.65
CA CYS A 29 -29.80 6.15 7.45
C CYS A 29 -28.55 5.87 6.59
N PHE A 30 -28.75 5.35 5.38
CA PHE A 30 -27.67 5.09 4.43
C PHE A 30 -26.89 6.36 4.06
N PHE A 31 -27.56 7.47 3.76
CA PHE A 31 -26.89 8.73 3.45
C PHE A 31 -26.15 9.34 4.65
N VAL A 32 -26.66 9.18 5.87
CA VAL A 32 -25.96 9.61 7.09
C VAL A 32 -24.67 8.81 7.29
N LEU A 33 -24.69 7.49 7.05
CA LEU A 33 -23.49 6.65 7.11
C LEU A 33 -22.47 7.04 6.05
N LEU A 34 -22.90 7.28 4.80
CA LEU A 34 -22.00 7.75 3.76
C LEU A 34 -21.36 9.10 4.09
N LEU A 35 -22.14 10.04 4.64
CA LEU A 35 -21.62 11.35 5.04
C LEU A 35 -20.62 11.24 6.21
N SER A 36 -20.81 10.27 7.11
CA SER A 36 -19.88 10.02 8.23
C SER A 36 -18.50 9.52 7.78
N PHE A 37 -18.42 8.82 6.64
CA PHE A 37 -17.14 8.34 6.09
C PHE A 37 -16.53 9.28 5.06
N ALA A 38 -17.31 10.20 4.50
CA ALA A 38 -16.87 11.08 3.41
C ALA A 38 -15.99 12.25 3.87
N VAL A 39 -16.03 12.63 5.15
CA VAL A 39 -15.18 13.72 5.67
C VAL A 39 -13.90 13.14 6.25
N MET A 40 -13.03 12.65 5.37
CA MET A 40 -11.63 12.46 5.72
C MET A 40 -10.93 13.81 5.71
N ASP A 41 -10.71 14.36 6.90
CA ASP A 41 -9.89 15.55 7.09
C ASP A 41 -8.41 15.13 7.04
N ALA A 42 -7.70 15.63 6.02
CA ALA A 42 -6.30 15.28 5.77
C ALA A 42 -5.39 15.55 6.97
N ASP A 43 -5.71 16.57 7.77
CA ASP A 43 -4.90 16.95 8.93
C ASP A 43 -5.16 16.02 10.13
N LYS A 44 -6.41 15.59 10.34
CA LYS A 44 -6.74 14.60 11.38
C LYS A 44 -6.17 13.23 11.03
N PHE A 45 -6.20 12.84 9.75
CA PHE A 45 -5.61 11.59 9.31
C PHE A 45 -4.09 11.59 9.49
N LYS A 46 -3.39 12.69 9.15
CA LYS A 46 -1.94 12.84 9.39
C LYS A 46 -1.59 12.76 10.88
N GLN A 47 -2.39 13.36 11.76
CA GLN A 47 -2.17 13.31 13.21
C GLN A 47 -2.37 11.89 13.76
N ILE A 48 -3.42 11.19 13.34
CA ILE A 48 -3.68 9.80 13.76
C ILE A 48 -2.59 8.88 13.21
N ALA A 49 -2.24 8.99 11.92
CA ALA A 49 -1.17 8.21 11.30
C ALA A 49 0.20 8.49 11.95
N GLY A 50 0.48 9.74 12.34
CA GLY A 50 1.67 10.13 13.08
C GLY A 50 1.73 9.50 14.48
N SER A 51 0.60 9.52 15.21
CA SER A 51 0.50 8.89 16.54
C SER A 51 0.65 7.37 16.47
N MET A 52 0.12 6.75 15.42
CA MET A 52 0.20 5.31 15.19
C MET A 52 1.64 4.91 14.80
N LYS A 53 2.29 5.66 13.91
CA LYS A 53 3.71 5.46 13.56
C LYS A 53 4.64 5.58 14.77
N ALA A 54 4.36 6.52 15.69
CA ALA A 54 5.12 6.68 16.92
C ALA A 54 4.88 5.52 17.92
N ALA A 55 3.63 5.04 18.04
CA ALA A 55 3.27 3.93 18.93
C ALA A 55 3.74 2.56 18.44
N PHE A 56 3.78 2.34 17.12
CA PHE A 56 4.29 1.09 16.53
C PHE A 56 5.82 1.01 16.46
N GLY A 57 6.53 1.97 17.06
CA GLY A 57 7.96 1.83 17.34
C GLY A 57 8.84 1.70 16.09
N VAL A 58 8.36 2.15 14.92
CA VAL A 58 9.22 2.32 13.76
C VAL A 58 10.11 3.52 14.04
N GLN A 59 11.11 3.32 14.89
CA GLN A 59 12.32 4.13 14.89
C GLN A 59 12.81 4.07 13.45
N LYS A 60 12.58 5.15 12.70
CA LYS A 60 13.38 5.40 11.52
C LYS A 60 14.80 5.39 12.07
N GLN A 61 15.57 4.35 11.77
CA GLN A 61 17.01 4.40 11.95
C GLN A 61 17.47 5.57 11.08
N ILE A 62 17.61 6.71 11.72
CA ILE A 62 18.44 7.77 11.20
C ILE A 62 19.83 7.17 11.41
N GLU A 63 20.50 6.77 10.32
CA GLU A 63 21.94 6.50 10.37
C GLU A 63 22.62 7.78 10.86
N ALA A 64 22.81 7.86 12.17
CA ALA A 64 23.59 8.90 12.81
C ALA A 64 25.05 8.43 12.83
N GLU A 65 25.68 8.34 11.67
CA GLU A 65 27.11 8.09 11.61
C GLU A 65 27.74 8.69 10.36
N SER A 66 27.71 10.03 10.25
CA SER A 66 28.89 10.71 9.74
C SER A 66 29.73 11.07 10.96
N ILE A 67 30.84 10.36 11.16
CA ILE A 67 31.86 10.74 12.12
C ILE A 67 32.27 12.17 11.73
N PRO A 68 32.06 13.19 12.59
CA PRO A 68 32.52 14.53 12.25
C PRO A 68 34.04 14.44 12.10
N MET A 69 34.54 14.78 10.91
CA MET A 69 35.99 14.91 10.72
C MET A 69 36.47 15.94 11.74
N GLY A 70 37.29 15.48 12.68
CA GLY A 70 37.88 16.33 13.71
C GLY A 70 38.65 17.44 13.01
N THR A 71 38.09 18.65 12.99
CA THR A 71 38.83 19.84 12.60
C THR A 71 39.79 20.11 13.75
N SER A 72 41.07 19.82 13.49
CA SER A 72 42.18 19.99 14.43
C SER A 72 42.07 21.32 15.18
N VAL A 73 41.75 21.24 16.47
CA VAL A 73 42.03 22.30 17.44
C VAL A 73 43.27 21.91 18.23
N VAL A 74 44.41 21.78 17.55
CA VAL A 74 45.70 21.94 18.22
C VAL A 74 45.88 23.44 18.47
N LYS A 75 45.46 23.88 19.65
CA LYS A 75 45.79 25.21 20.16
C LYS A 75 47.28 25.21 20.50
N GLN A 76 48.12 25.75 19.62
CA GLN A 76 49.60 25.73 19.77
C GLN A 76 50.15 26.80 20.73
N GLU A 77 49.30 27.48 21.51
CA GLU A 77 49.75 28.50 22.46
C GLU A 77 49.20 28.20 23.86
N PHE A 78 50.10 27.73 24.72
CA PHE A 78 49.89 27.61 26.15
C PHE A 78 50.57 28.79 26.84
N SER A 79 49.79 29.73 27.37
CA SER A 79 50.29 30.71 28.33
C SER A 79 50.10 30.15 29.76
N HIS A 80 51.14 30.27 30.59
CA HIS A 80 51.10 29.85 31.98
C HIS A 80 50.61 30.99 32.90
N GLY A 81 49.56 30.73 33.70
CA GLY A 81 49.17 31.45 34.94
C GLY A 81 48.06 32.51 34.77
N THR A 82 47.04 32.64 35.64
CA THR A 82 46.77 32.16 37.03
C THR A 82 45.37 31.52 37.14
N PRO A 83 45.13 30.56 38.06
CA PRO A 83 43.82 29.94 38.20
C PRO A 83 42.86 30.85 38.98
N ASP A 84 41.72 31.20 38.38
CA ASP A 84 40.59 31.76 39.12
C ASP A 84 39.78 30.62 39.78
N PRO A 85 39.36 30.78 41.05
CA PRO A 85 38.64 29.75 41.78
C PRO A 85 37.28 29.49 41.13
N THR A 86 36.94 28.21 40.99
CA THR A 86 35.66 27.77 40.41
C THR A 86 34.50 28.22 41.32
N PRO A 87 33.53 29.02 40.83
CA PRO A 87 32.32 29.29 41.58
C PRO A 87 31.48 28.01 41.68
N LEU A 88 31.10 27.65 42.90
CA LEU A 88 30.24 26.51 43.19
C LEU A 88 28.85 26.67 42.53
N ASP A 89 28.37 25.54 42.04
CA ASP A 89 27.10 25.33 41.35
C ASP A 89 25.90 25.85 42.15
N GLN A 90 25.14 26.79 41.58
CA GLN A 90 23.77 27.04 42.01
C GLN A 90 22.84 26.43 40.98
N ILE A 91 22.47 25.18 41.23
CA ILE A 91 21.31 24.55 40.61
C ILE A 91 20.09 25.41 40.95
N ARG A 92 19.66 26.23 40.00
CA ARG A 92 18.32 26.82 40.00
C ARG A 92 17.56 26.26 38.82
N GLN A 93 16.94 25.12 39.09
CA GLN A 93 15.86 24.58 38.29
C GLN A 93 14.73 25.62 38.30
N GLN A 94 14.51 26.26 37.16
CA GLN A 94 13.26 26.95 36.87
C GLN A 94 12.60 26.22 35.72
N SER A 95 11.34 25.87 35.97
CA SER A 95 10.44 25.10 35.11
C SER A 95 10.53 25.50 33.65
N ALA A 96 10.45 24.49 32.78
CA ALA A 96 10.18 24.68 31.37
C ALA A 96 8.84 25.40 31.20
N GLU A 97 8.91 26.67 30.84
CA GLU A 97 7.85 27.40 30.14
C GLU A 97 8.43 27.82 28.79
N ASP A 98 7.64 27.60 27.73
CA ASP A 98 7.96 27.77 26.32
C ASP A 98 8.76 29.04 25.95
N PRO A 99 9.68 28.94 24.98
CA PRO A 99 9.91 30.03 24.04
C PRO A 99 9.29 29.68 22.68
N LYS A 100 8.23 30.41 22.35
CA LYS A 100 7.96 30.79 20.97
C LYS A 100 9.22 31.37 20.34
N GLU A 101 9.48 30.92 19.11
CA GLU A 101 10.08 31.67 18.00
C GLU A 101 11.19 32.68 18.35
N ALA A 102 12.44 32.20 18.30
CA ALA A 102 13.55 33.02 17.85
C ALA A 102 14.00 32.50 16.48
N GLN A 103 13.59 33.24 15.45
CA GLN A 103 14.10 33.13 14.09
C GLN A 103 15.63 33.22 14.11
N MET A 104 16.31 32.24 13.53
CA MET A 104 17.59 32.50 12.89
C MET A 104 17.71 31.68 11.61
N SER A 105 17.54 32.41 10.53
CA SER A 105 17.74 32.05 9.13
C SER A 105 18.97 31.16 8.90
N GLN A 106 18.72 29.94 8.41
CA GLN A 106 19.49 29.39 7.29
C GLN A 106 18.51 28.98 6.19
N LYS A 107 18.58 29.71 5.06
CA LYS A 107 18.50 29.21 3.67
C LYS A 107 18.28 27.69 3.60
N GLY A 108 17.17 27.19 3.08
CA GLY A 108 16.72 27.42 1.71
C GLY A 108 17.22 26.26 0.84
N GLY A 109 16.33 25.31 0.51
CA GLY A 109 16.59 24.15 -0.36
C GLY A 109 16.56 22.82 0.37
N GLY A 110 15.39 22.16 0.44
CA GLY A 110 15.35 20.81 1.01
C GLY A 110 13.98 20.13 1.00
N ALA A 111 12.88 20.88 0.94
CA ALA A 111 11.54 20.30 0.75
C ALA A 111 11.23 20.05 -0.74
N ALA A 112 11.68 20.94 -1.63
CA ALA A 112 11.55 20.79 -3.08
C ALA A 112 12.42 19.65 -3.64
N ASP A 113 13.50 19.30 -2.95
CA ASP A 113 14.45 18.26 -3.37
C ASP A 113 13.95 16.85 -3.01
N ALA A 114 13.20 16.68 -1.92
CA ALA A 114 12.69 15.37 -1.53
C ALA A 114 11.57 14.88 -2.47
N GLU A 115 10.64 15.76 -2.84
CA GLU A 115 9.54 15.42 -3.77
C GLU A 115 10.07 15.19 -5.19
N SER A 116 11.02 16.01 -5.66
CA SER A 116 11.65 15.83 -6.97
C SER A 116 12.54 14.59 -7.03
N MET A 117 13.30 14.27 -5.96
CA MET A 117 14.08 13.03 -5.85
C MET A 117 13.17 11.80 -5.83
N GLN A 118 12.02 11.88 -5.16
CA GLN A 118 11.05 10.79 -5.13
C GLN A 118 10.38 10.58 -6.49
N GLN A 119 10.04 11.66 -7.21
CA GLN A 119 9.58 11.57 -8.60
C GLN A 119 10.65 10.99 -9.53
N MET A 120 11.92 11.38 -9.37
CA MET A 120 13.02 10.84 -10.16
C MET A 120 13.24 9.35 -9.90
N MET A 121 13.18 8.92 -8.64
CA MET A 121 13.29 7.51 -8.27
C MET A 121 12.11 6.69 -8.82
N GLN A 122 10.90 7.26 -8.80
CA GLN A 122 9.73 6.59 -9.35
C GLN A 122 9.77 6.49 -10.88
N ALA A 123 10.22 7.54 -11.57
CA ALA A 123 10.42 7.52 -13.02
C ALA A 123 11.54 6.53 -13.43
N MET A 124 12.62 6.47 -12.66
CA MET A 124 13.69 5.51 -12.87
C MET A 124 13.21 4.07 -12.65
N ALA A 125 12.40 3.82 -11.62
CA ALA A 125 11.80 2.52 -11.38
C ALA A 125 10.83 2.09 -12.50
N GLN A 126 10.07 3.04 -13.06
CA GLN A 126 9.21 2.79 -14.23
C GLN A 126 10.04 2.47 -15.48
N ALA A 127 11.10 3.24 -15.76
CA ALA A 127 11.99 2.96 -16.88
C ALA A 127 12.65 1.57 -16.76
N GLN A 128 13.14 1.23 -15.56
CA GLN A 128 13.69 -0.11 -15.29
C GLN A 128 12.66 -1.23 -15.46
N ALA A 129 11.40 -0.98 -15.13
CA ALA A 129 10.33 -1.96 -15.34
C ALA A 129 10.04 -2.16 -16.84
N GLU A 130 10.05 -1.07 -17.63
CA GLU A 130 9.86 -1.11 -19.08
C GLU A 130 11.02 -1.83 -19.79
N ASP A 131 12.27 -1.50 -19.44
CA ASP A 131 13.46 -2.14 -20.03
C ASP A 131 13.42 -3.67 -19.82
N LYS A 132 13.08 -4.10 -18.59
CA LYS A 132 12.94 -5.53 -18.26
C LYS A 132 11.76 -6.19 -18.97
N ALA A 133 10.64 -5.49 -19.07
CA ALA A 133 9.48 -6.00 -19.79
C ALA A 133 9.79 -6.17 -21.28
N GLN A 134 10.58 -5.27 -21.86
CA GLN A 134 11.04 -5.36 -23.24
C GLN A 134 11.99 -6.55 -23.44
N GLU A 135 12.94 -6.76 -22.53
CA GLU A 135 13.82 -7.93 -22.53
C GLU A 135 13.02 -9.25 -22.46
N LEU A 136 12.02 -9.33 -21.57
CA LEU A 136 11.11 -10.47 -21.46
C LEU A 136 10.28 -10.69 -22.73
N ARG A 137 9.80 -9.63 -23.36
CA ARG A 137 9.04 -9.70 -24.63
C ARG A 137 9.91 -10.18 -25.78
N GLU A 138 11.19 -9.84 -25.80
CA GLU A 138 12.13 -10.29 -26.83
C GLU A 138 12.54 -11.75 -26.60
N ALA A 139 12.76 -12.16 -25.35
CA ALA A 139 13.08 -13.53 -25.00
C ALA A 139 11.93 -14.51 -25.23
N LEU A 140 10.67 -14.07 -25.07
CA LEU A 140 9.44 -14.87 -25.20
C LEU A 140 8.63 -14.50 -26.45
N LYS A 141 9.32 -14.06 -27.51
CA LYS A 141 8.66 -13.50 -28.69
C LYS A 141 7.70 -14.48 -29.36
N GLU A 142 8.08 -15.75 -29.45
CA GLU A 142 7.26 -16.80 -30.07
C GLU A 142 5.98 -17.04 -29.26
N GLU A 143 6.09 -17.14 -27.94
CA GLU A 143 4.97 -17.41 -27.04
C GLU A 143 4.01 -16.22 -26.88
N VAL A 144 4.53 -15.01 -27.08
CA VAL A 144 3.73 -13.78 -27.16
C VAL A 144 2.98 -13.70 -28.49
N GLU A 145 3.61 -14.10 -29.61
CA GLU A 145 2.95 -14.19 -30.92
C GLU A 145 1.85 -15.25 -30.94
N ASP A 146 2.08 -16.39 -30.28
CA ASP A 146 1.09 -17.47 -30.13
C ASP A 146 -0.05 -17.12 -29.15
N GLY A 147 0.06 -16.00 -28.43
CA GLY A 147 -0.96 -15.54 -27.47
C GLY A 147 -1.03 -16.37 -26.18
N THR A 148 -0.03 -17.22 -25.93
CA THR A 148 0.10 -18.00 -24.70
C THR A 148 0.53 -17.12 -23.53
N ILE A 149 1.35 -16.09 -23.80
CA ILE A 149 1.86 -15.15 -22.79
C ILE A 149 1.58 -13.71 -23.23
N SER A 150 1.25 -12.86 -22.26
CA SER A 150 1.26 -11.40 -22.44
C SER A 150 2.03 -10.74 -21.32
N VAL A 151 2.88 -9.77 -21.67
CA VAL A 151 3.70 -9.00 -20.72
C VAL A 151 3.22 -7.57 -20.74
N ASP A 152 2.81 -7.05 -19.58
CA ASP A 152 2.29 -5.70 -19.40
C ASP A 152 3.05 -4.97 -18.28
N VAL A 153 3.06 -3.63 -18.32
CA VAL A 153 3.79 -2.81 -17.35
C VAL A 153 2.82 -1.83 -16.68
N GLU A 154 2.66 -1.98 -15.37
CA GLU A 154 1.84 -1.08 -14.54
C GLU A 154 2.72 -0.33 -13.55
N GLY A 155 3.16 0.86 -13.94
CA GLY A 155 4.05 1.69 -13.14
C GLY A 155 5.41 1.01 -12.96
N ALA A 156 5.76 0.64 -11.73
CA ALA A 156 7.02 -0.04 -11.43
C ALA A 156 6.86 -1.58 -11.35
N LYS A 157 5.73 -2.13 -11.82
CA LYS A 157 5.43 -3.57 -11.79
C LYS A 157 5.38 -4.12 -13.21
N VAL A 158 6.04 -5.25 -13.42
CA VAL A 158 5.90 -6.05 -14.64
C VAL A 158 4.90 -7.16 -14.36
N ILE A 159 3.84 -7.24 -15.15
CA ILE A 159 2.77 -8.23 -15.03
C ILE A 159 2.90 -9.19 -16.20
N ILE A 160 3.20 -10.45 -15.90
CA ILE A 160 3.23 -11.53 -16.89
C ILE A 160 1.93 -12.30 -16.73
N ARG A 161 1.09 -12.34 -17.77
CA ARG A 161 -0.14 -13.11 -17.80
C ARG A 161 0.04 -14.31 -18.72
N VAL A 162 -0.13 -15.48 -18.16
CA VAL A 162 -0.09 -16.75 -18.89
C VAL A 162 -1.51 -17.23 -19.11
N ASN A 163 -1.83 -17.62 -20.35
CA ASN A 163 -3.13 -18.16 -20.70
C ASN A 163 -3.23 -19.65 -20.27
N GLU A 164 -4.38 -20.05 -19.75
CA GLU A 164 -4.63 -21.41 -19.25
C GLU A 164 -4.50 -22.47 -20.35
N GLN A 165 -4.95 -22.17 -21.57
CA GLN A 165 -5.07 -23.15 -22.66
C GLN A 165 -3.73 -23.78 -23.09
N GLY A 166 -2.61 -23.11 -22.82
CA GLY A 166 -1.27 -23.62 -23.13
C GLY A 166 -0.46 -24.07 -21.91
N SER A 167 -0.87 -23.71 -20.69
CA SER A 167 -0.05 -23.87 -19.48
C SER A 167 -0.48 -25.05 -18.61
N PHE A 168 -1.78 -25.34 -18.51
CA PHE A 168 -2.31 -26.40 -17.66
C PHE A 168 -3.32 -27.26 -18.41
N SER A 169 -3.43 -28.53 -18.01
CA SER A 169 -4.53 -29.39 -18.46
C SER A 169 -5.89 -28.91 -17.90
N SER A 170 -6.98 -29.15 -18.64
CA SER A 170 -8.32 -28.76 -18.21
C SER A 170 -8.69 -29.41 -16.86
N GLY A 171 -9.02 -28.57 -15.86
CA GLY A 171 -9.33 -29.01 -14.49
C GLY A 171 -8.13 -29.54 -13.68
N GLY A 172 -6.92 -29.44 -14.23
CA GLY A 172 -5.66 -29.84 -13.60
C GLY A 172 -4.81 -28.65 -13.16
N ALA A 173 -3.89 -28.92 -12.22
CA ALA A 173 -2.85 -27.97 -11.80
C ALA A 173 -1.45 -28.39 -12.26
N ASP A 174 -1.34 -29.53 -12.93
CA ASP A 174 -0.08 -30.01 -13.49
C ASP A 174 0.22 -29.23 -14.78
N LEU A 175 1.45 -28.70 -14.89
CA LEU A 175 1.90 -27.99 -16.09
C LEU A 175 1.98 -28.93 -17.29
N ASN A 176 1.62 -28.43 -18.46
CA ASN A 176 1.81 -29.17 -19.70
C ASN A 176 3.31 -29.26 -20.07
N GLU A 177 3.74 -30.36 -20.68
CA GLU A 177 5.16 -30.59 -21.02
C GLU A 177 5.70 -29.53 -21.98
N ASP A 178 4.85 -29.08 -22.92
CA ASP A 178 5.19 -28.04 -23.89
C ASP A 178 5.44 -26.67 -23.23
N PHE A 179 4.93 -26.44 -22.02
CA PHE A 179 5.05 -25.17 -21.30
C PHE A 179 6.25 -25.12 -20.34
N ILE A 180 6.83 -26.27 -20.01
CA ILE A 180 8.05 -26.37 -19.20
C ILE A 180 9.21 -25.51 -19.75
N PRO A 181 9.58 -25.57 -21.04
CA PRO A 181 10.70 -24.76 -21.56
C PRO A 181 10.43 -23.26 -21.48
N VAL A 182 9.17 -22.85 -21.61
CA VAL A 182 8.75 -21.44 -21.50
C VAL A 182 8.93 -20.95 -20.07
N MET A 183 8.53 -21.77 -19.10
CA MET A 183 8.73 -21.49 -17.67
C MET A 183 10.20 -21.39 -17.31
N ASP A 184 11.07 -22.25 -17.86
CA ASP A 184 12.52 -22.16 -17.65
C ASP A 184 13.10 -20.83 -18.16
N THR A 185 12.62 -20.35 -19.31
CA THR A 185 13.01 -19.03 -19.85
C THR A 185 12.57 -17.89 -18.93
N ILE A 186 11.33 -17.94 -18.41
CA ILE A 186 10.84 -16.95 -17.42
C ILE A 186 11.69 -16.98 -16.15
N VAL A 187 12.01 -18.16 -15.63
CA VAL A 187 12.85 -18.32 -14.43
C VAL A 187 14.24 -17.78 -14.66
N LEU A 188 14.84 -18.03 -15.83
CA LEU A 188 16.16 -17.53 -16.19
C LEU A 188 16.17 -16.00 -16.27
N ALA A 189 15.16 -15.40 -16.92
CA ALA A 189 15.03 -13.95 -17.03
C ALA A 189 14.77 -13.26 -15.66
N LEU A 190 14.07 -13.94 -14.75
CA LEU A 190 13.78 -13.40 -13.43
C LEU A 190 14.89 -13.65 -12.39
N LYS A 191 15.85 -14.53 -12.67
CA LYS A 191 16.93 -14.93 -11.74
C LYS A 191 17.77 -13.75 -11.24
N ASP A 192 18.04 -12.80 -12.13
CA ASP A 192 18.85 -11.60 -11.83
C ASP A 192 17.98 -10.42 -11.35
N SER A 193 16.66 -10.61 -11.24
CA SER A 193 15.75 -9.58 -10.76
C SER A 193 15.81 -9.46 -9.24
N THR A 194 16.12 -8.27 -8.74
CA THR A 194 16.19 -7.96 -7.29
C THR A 194 14.83 -7.62 -6.67
N GLY A 195 13.73 -7.87 -7.40
CA GLY A 195 12.37 -7.52 -7.02
C GLY A 195 11.65 -8.62 -6.24
N LYS A 196 10.51 -8.25 -5.63
CA LYS A 196 9.60 -9.24 -5.05
C LYS A 196 8.76 -9.87 -6.16
N ILE A 197 8.87 -11.18 -6.32
CA ILE A 197 8.04 -11.97 -7.24
C ILE A 197 6.77 -12.41 -6.50
N VAL A 198 5.61 -12.24 -7.13
CA VAL A 198 4.31 -12.69 -6.62
C VAL A 198 3.65 -13.50 -7.72
N VAL A 199 3.27 -14.73 -7.40
CA VAL A 199 2.56 -15.64 -8.30
C VAL A 199 1.11 -15.74 -7.85
N THR A 200 0.17 -15.56 -8.77
CA THR A 200 -1.27 -15.64 -8.51
C THR A 200 -1.95 -16.52 -9.54
N GLY A 201 -2.70 -17.51 -9.07
CA GLY A 201 -3.53 -18.36 -9.90
C GLY A 201 -4.93 -17.76 -10.06
N HIS A 202 -5.48 -17.84 -11.27
CA HIS A 202 -6.86 -17.50 -11.57
C HIS A 202 -7.56 -18.71 -12.19
N THR A 203 -8.87 -18.76 -12.00
CA THR A 203 -9.80 -19.74 -12.60
C THR A 203 -11.00 -18.98 -13.13
N ASP A 204 -11.77 -19.59 -14.03
CA ASP A 204 -13.03 -19.04 -14.48
C ASP A 204 -14.12 -19.07 -13.40
N ASP A 205 -15.27 -18.49 -13.74
CA ASP A 205 -16.46 -18.45 -12.86
C ASP A 205 -17.31 -19.72 -12.95
N ILE A 206 -16.86 -20.75 -13.69
CA ILE A 206 -17.59 -22.01 -13.84
C ILE A 206 -17.22 -22.91 -12.65
N PRO A 207 -18.18 -23.29 -11.78
CA PRO A 207 -17.86 -24.12 -10.63
C PRO A 207 -17.35 -25.50 -11.06
N ILE A 208 -16.15 -25.86 -10.62
CA ILE A 208 -15.63 -27.22 -10.77
C ILE A 208 -15.88 -28.07 -9.54
N SER A 209 -16.01 -29.38 -9.74
CA SER A 209 -15.98 -30.38 -8.66
C SER A 209 -15.32 -31.65 -9.21
N THR A 210 -14.00 -31.72 -9.16
CA THR A 210 -13.23 -32.90 -9.56
C THR A 210 -12.90 -33.75 -8.32
N GLU A 211 -12.45 -34.98 -8.51
CA GLU A 211 -12.00 -35.82 -7.38
C GLU A 211 -10.83 -35.20 -6.62
N ARG A 212 -9.99 -34.43 -7.32
CA ARG A 212 -8.79 -33.80 -6.77
C ARG A 212 -9.06 -32.41 -6.18
N TYR A 213 -9.91 -31.60 -6.81
CA TYR A 213 -10.18 -30.22 -6.39
C TYR A 213 -11.68 -30.00 -6.17
N ARG A 214 -12.04 -29.60 -4.95
CA ARG A 214 -13.44 -29.40 -4.53
C ARG A 214 -14.00 -28.04 -4.93
N SER A 215 -13.13 -27.09 -5.26
CA SER A 215 -13.53 -25.73 -5.64
C SER A 215 -12.46 -25.03 -6.49
N ASN A 216 -12.88 -23.97 -7.21
CA ASN A 216 -12.02 -23.08 -7.99
C ASN A 216 -10.93 -22.40 -7.14
N TRP A 217 -11.21 -22.18 -5.85
CA TRP A 217 -10.23 -21.64 -4.91
C TRP A 217 -9.08 -22.62 -4.67
N GLU A 218 -9.38 -23.91 -4.54
CA GLU A 218 -8.37 -24.95 -4.32
C GLU A 218 -7.54 -25.19 -5.59
N LEU A 219 -8.18 -25.16 -6.76
CA LEU A 219 -7.48 -25.26 -8.04
C LEU A 219 -6.56 -24.06 -8.31
N SER A 220 -7.01 -22.83 -8.06
CA SER A 220 -6.20 -21.62 -8.26
C SER A 220 -5.02 -21.56 -7.29
N ALA A 221 -5.21 -21.97 -6.03
CA ALA A 221 -4.13 -22.10 -5.06
C ALA A 221 -3.11 -23.16 -5.49
N ALA A 222 -3.55 -24.33 -5.95
CA ALA A 222 -2.68 -25.41 -6.41
C ALA A 222 -1.85 -25.00 -7.65
N ARG A 223 -2.39 -24.18 -8.55
CA ARG A 223 -1.67 -23.66 -9.73
C ARG A 223 -0.64 -22.58 -9.40
N ALA A 224 -0.75 -21.93 -8.23
CA ALA A 224 0.10 -20.82 -7.82
C ALA A 224 1.27 -21.24 -6.92
N VAL A 225 1.39 -22.54 -6.60
CA VAL A 225 2.35 -23.12 -5.65
C VAL A 225 3.40 -23.95 -6.37
#